data_AF-A0A7W8E796-F1
#
_entry.id   AF-A0A7W8E796-F1
#
_cell.length_a   1.000
_cell.length_b   1.000
_cell.length_c   1.000
_cell.angle_alpha   90.00
_cell.angle_beta   90.00
_cell.angle_gamma   90.00
#
_symmetry.space_group_name_H-M   'P 1'
#
loop_
_entity.id
_entity.type
_entity.pdbx_description
1 polymer ?
#
loop_
_entity_poly.entity_id
_entity_poly.type
_entity_poly.pdbx_seq_one_letter_code
_entity_poly.pdbx_strand_id
1 'polypeptide(L)'
;MDQMVGTPVHLRQILRNIVREPVKTLVPPWNWKAAAFAAAVRGAVFFSTNLQAGRGEATKALVVEAVFAFVTGGLIGAISQQLRNAEPLWATAAVVWIGLPGVMLLAQSGVHRLAHTPHLSGGLVLSFFVSAVSAAFSWYAMRHGAMLGGF
;
A
#
# COMPACT_ATOMS: atom_id res chain seq x y z
N MET A 1 -2.98 26.17 33.96
CA MET A 1 -2.18 25.25 33.12
C MET A 1 -3.12 24.13 32.69
N ASP A 2 -3.96 24.37 31.69
CA ASP A 2 -4.80 23.32 31.09
C ASP A 2 -4.26 23.06 29.69
N GLN A 3 -3.57 21.94 29.56
CA GLN A 3 -3.06 21.45 28.30
C GLN A 3 -4.24 21.15 27.39
N MET A 4 -4.22 21.73 26.19
CA MET A 4 -5.12 21.42 25.10
C MET A 4 -5.03 19.91 24.80
N VAL A 5 -6.00 19.15 25.31
CA VAL A 5 -6.28 17.77 24.87
C VAL A 5 -6.60 17.88 23.39
N GLY A 6 -5.60 17.62 22.55
CA GLY A 6 -5.77 17.62 21.09
C GLY A 6 -6.92 16.69 20.75
N THR A 7 -7.98 17.23 20.14
CA THR A 7 -9.14 16.45 19.71
C THR A 7 -8.67 15.18 19.00
N PRO A 8 -9.18 13.98 19.37
CA PRO A 8 -8.76 12.74 18.77
C PRO A 8 -8.96 12.82 17.26
N VAL A 9 -7.91 12.47 16.50
CA VAL A 9 -7.96 12.54 15.04
C VAL A 9 -8.85 11.40 14.54
N HIS A 10 -10.06 11.74 14.14
CA HIS A 10 -11.03 10.75 13.68
C HIS A 10 -10.73 10.24 12.27
N LEU A 11 -10.79 8.91 12.11
CA LEU A 11 -10.64 8.20 10.83
C LEU A 11 -11.47 8.83 9.70
N ARG A 12 -12.75 9.16 9.99
CA ARG A 12 -13.68 9.76 9.01
C ARG A 12 -13.16 11.09 8.46
N GLN A 13 -12.47 11.88 9.27
CA GLN A 13 -11.96 13.18 8.86
C GLN A 13 -10.75 13.04 7.94
N ILE A 14 -9.84 12.13 8.26
CA ILE A 14 -8.70 11.81 7.40
C ILE A 14 -9.18 11.26 6.05
N LEU A 15 -10.09 10.28 6.06
CA LEU A 15 -10.65 9.71 4.82
C LEU A 15 -11.34 10.77 3.95
N ARG A 16 -12.09 11.68 4.56
CA ARG A 16 -12.73 12.79 3.84
C ARG A 16 -11.71 13.72 3.20
N ASN A 17 -10.63 14.04 3.90
CA ASN A 17 -9.58 14.91 3.38
C ASN A 17 -8.84 14.24 2.21
N ILE A 18 -8.56 12.93 2.30
CA ILE A 18 -7.96 12.16 1.22
C ILE A 18 -8.84 12.18 -0.03
N VAL A 19 -10.16 12.00 0.13
CA VAL A 19 -11.11 12.01 -1.01
C VAL A 19 -11.28 13.40 -1.61
N ARG A 20 -11.30 14.46 -0.78
CA ARG A 20 -11.51 15.85 -1.25
C ARG A 20 -10.26 16.49 -1.84
N GLU A 21 -9.08 16.20 -1.29
CA GLU A 21 -7.82 16.81 -1.69
C GLU A 21 -6.72 15.76 -1.92
N PRO A 22 -6.91 14.80 -2.84
CA PRO A 22 -6.02 13.64 -2.99
C PRO A 22 -4.61 14.07 -3.35
N VAL A 23 -4.43 15.02 -4.26
CA VAL A 23 -3.09 15.45 -4.69
C VAL A 23 -2.31 16.08 -3.54
N LYS A 24 -2.93 16.96 -2.75
CA LYS A 24 -2.28 17.63 -1.61
C LYS A 24 -2.00 16.68 -0.44
N THR A 25 -2.86 15.69 -0.23
CA THR A 25 -2.74 14.75 0.90
C THR A 25 -1.90 13.53 0.58
N LEU A 26 -1.67 13.19 -0.70
CA LEU A 26 -1.03 11.94 -1.11
C LEU A 26 0.33 12.13 -1.79
N VAL A 27 0.52 13.22 -2.55
CA VAL A 27 1.74 13.44 -3.34
C VAL A 27 2.89 14.02 -2.49
N PRO A 28 2.70 15.06 -1.66
CA PRO A 28 3.77 15.58 -0.81
C PRO A 28 4.30 14.59 0.25
N PRO A 29 3.47 13.79 0.95
CA PRO A 29 3.94 12.84 1.96
C PRO A 29 4.22 11.44 1.37
N TRP A 30 4.46 11.32 0.07
CA TRP A 30 4.70 10.02 -0.57
C TRP A 30 5.82 9.25 0.14
N ASN A 31 5.50 8.05 0.62
CA ASN A 31 6.38 7.35 1.56
C ASN A 31 7.35 6.42 0.83
N TRP A 32 8.55 6.93 0.54
CA TRP A 32 9.58 6.18 -0.20
C TRP A 32 10.03 4.90 0.50
N LYS A 33 10.01 4.84 1.85
CA LYS A 33 10.40 3.65 2.62
C LYS A 33 9.38 2.54 2.44
N ALA A 34 8.10 2.88 2.53
CA ALA A 34 7.00 1.94 2.25
C ALA A 34 6.99 1.50 0.79
N ALA A 35 7.27 2.41 -0.16
CA ALA A 35 7.41 2.10 -1.58
C ALA A 35 8.53 1.08 -1.85
N ALA A 36 9.73 1.35 -1.33
CA ALA A 36 10.89 0.47 -1.51
C ALA A 36 10.66 -0.90 -0.86
N PHE A 37 10.07 -0.93 0.34
CA PHE A 37 9.74 -2.18 1.02
C PHE A 37 8.71 -3.00 0.23
N ALA A 38 7.63 -2.37 -0.23
CA ALA A 38 6.61 -3.04 -1.03
C ALA A 38 7.18 -3.58 -2.35
N ALA A 39 8.01 -2.79 -3.05
CA ALA A 39 8.67 -3.18 -4.28
C ALA A 39 9.60 -4.38 -4.09
N ALA A 40 10.41 -4.37 -3.03
CA ALA A 40 11.32 -5.46 -2.72
C ALA A 40 10.57 -6.77 -2.42
N VAL A 41 9.56 -6.71 -1.55
CA VAL A 41 8.78 -7.90 -1.17
C VAL A 41 8.00 -8.45 -2.36
N ARG A 42 7.25 -7.61 -3.07
CA ARG A 42 6.43 -8.07 -4.21
C ARG A 42 7.29 -8.53 -5.38
N GLY A 43 8.38 -7.84 -5.69
CA GLY A 43 9.34 -8.25 -6.72
C GLY A 43 9.93 -9.63 -6.43
N ALA A 44 10.34 -9.89 -5.18
CA ALA A 44 10.90 -11.19 -4.78
C ALA A 44 9.86 -12.32 -4.89
N VAL A 45 8.61 -12.08 -4.46
CA VAL A 45 7.53 -13.08 -4.54
C VAL A 45 7.18 -13.40 -6.00
N PHE A 46 7.03 -12.38 -6.85
CA PHE A 46 6.66 -12.58 -8.25
C PHE A 46 7.78 -13.22 -9.07
N PHE A 47 9.04 -12.89 -8.78
CA PHE A 47 10.17 -13.60 -9.35
C PHE A 47 10.13 -15.08 -8.98
N SER A 48 10.04 -15.38 -7.68
CA SER A 48 10.09 -16.76 -7.16
C SER A 48 8.97 -17.64 -7.70
N THR A 49 7.75 -17.10 -7.80
CA THR A 49 6.58 -17.82 -8.32
C THR A 49 6.63 -18.05 -9.83
N ASN A 50 7.33 -17.19 -10.59
CA ASN A 50 7.44 -17.31 -12.05
C ASN A 50 8.77 -17.94 -12.50
N LEU A 51 9.68 -18.29 -11.58
CA LEU A 51 10.95 -18.96 -11.91
C LEU A 51 10.76 -20.27 -12.68
N GLN A 52 9.68 -21.01 -12.40
CA GLN A 52 9.37 -22.27 -13.08
C GLN A 52 9.00 -22.08 -14.56
N ALA A 53 8.48 -20.90 -14.93
CA ALA A 53 8.17 -20.54 -16.31
C ALA A 53 9.41 -20.05 -17.09
N GLY A 54 10.57 -19.94 -16.44
CA GLY A 54 11.84 -19.52 -17.02
C GLY A 54 12.30 -18.14 -16.55
N ARG A 55 13.62 -17.91 -16.57
CA ARG A 55 14.27 -16.69 -16.06
C ARG A 55 13.81 -15.40 -16.75
N GLY A 56 13.47 -15.48 -18.04
CA GLY A 56 12.96 -14.34 -18.80
C GLY A 56 11.60 -13.87 -18.31
N GLU A 57 10.66 -14.79 -18.13
CA GLU A 57 9.31 -14.49 -17.63
C GLU A 57 9.34 -14.10 -16.14
N ALA A 58 10.19 -14.73 -15.34
CA ALA A 58 10.40 -14.36 -13.94
C ALA A 58 10.92 -12.92 -13.80
N THR A 59 11.89 -12.51 -14.62
CA THR A 59 12.45 -11.14 -14.60
C THR A 59 11.40 -10.12 -15.05
N LYS A 60 10.61 -10.43 -16.09
CA LYS A 60 9.50 -9.55 -16.51
C LYS A 60 8.48 -9.37 -15.39
N ALA A 61 8.06 -10.47 -14.76
CA ALA A 61 7.12 -10.44 -13.64
C ALA A 61 7.68 -9.63 -12.45
N LEU A 62 8.96 -9.81 -12.11
CA LEU A 62 9.64 -9.02 -11.08
C LEU A 62 9.56 -7.52 -11.39
N VAL A 63 9.94 -7.09 -12.60
CA VAL A 63 10.03 -5.66 -12.94
C VAL A 63 8.66 -5.01 -12.95
N VAL A 64 7.69 -5.64 -13.61
CA VAL A 64 6.31 -5.12 -13.67
C VAL A 64 5.74 -4.96 -12.27
N GLU A 65 5.89 -6.00 -11.45
CA GLU A 65 5.34 -6.00 -10.11
C GLU A 65 6.09 -5.04 -9.18
N ALA A 66 7.41 -4.97 -9.24
CA ALA A 66 8.20 -4.07 -8.42
C ALA A 66 7.87 -2.60 -8.73
N VAL A 67 7.70 -2.23 -10.00
CA VAL A 67 7.30 -0.87 -10.41
C VAL A 67 5.89 -0.56 -9.92
N PHE A 68 4.94 -1.48 -10.13
CA PHE A 68 3.57 -1.31 -9.63
C PHE A 68 3.56 -1.14 -8.11
N ALA A 69 4.23 -2.04 -7.40
CA ALA A 69 4.33 -2.06 -5.95
C ALA A 69 5.06 -0.84 -5.38
N PHE A 70 6.04 -0.28 -6.09
CA PHE A 70 6.72 0.95 -5.69
C PHE A 70 5.73 2.12 -5.68
N VAL A 71 4.99 2.31 -6.78
CA VAL A 71 4.02 3.40 -6.91
C VAL A 71 2.89 3.24 -5.90
N THR A 72 2.25 2.06 -5.84
CA THR A 72 1.12 1.82 -4.94
C THR A 72 1.55 1.75 -3.48
N GLY A 73 2.74 1.20 -3.20
CA GLY A 73 3.28 1.06 -1.85
C GLY A 73 3.59 2.40 -1.20
N GLY A 74 4.12 3.37 -1.95
CA GLY A 74 4.33 4.72 -1.44
C GLY A 74 3.02 5.47 -1.18
N LEU A 75 1.99 5.23 -2.00
CA LEU A 75 0.64 5.77 -1.79
C LEU A 75 -0.03 5.18 -0.55
N ILE A 76 -0.03 3.85 -0.43
CA ILE A 76 -0.55 3.14 0.76
C ILE A 76 0.21 3.61 2.01
N GLY A 77 1.54 3.73 1.92
CA GLY A 77 2.38 4.21 3.01
C GLY A 77 2.05 5.64 3.44
N ALA A 78 1.83 6.56 2.49
CA ALA A 78 1.43 7.93 2.79
C ALA A 78 0.07 8.03 3.51
N ILE A 79 -0.90 7.22 3.07
CA ILE A 79 -2.22 7.14 3.73
C ILE A 79 -2.09 6.49 5.11
N SER A 80 -1.34 5.39 5.20
CA SER A 80 -1.12 4.66 6.46
C SER A 80 -0.41 5.53 7.49
N GLN A 81 0.51 6.37 7.05
CA GLN A 81 1.19 7.35 7.92
C GLN A 81 0.22 8.39 8.49
N GLN A 82 -0.71 8.91 7.68
CA GLN A 82 -1.75 9.82 8.18
C GLN A 82 -2.71 9.12 9.15
N LEU A 83 -2.98 7.84 8.89
CA LEU A 83 -3.85 6.98 9.70
C LEU A 83 -3.16 6.41 10.96
N ARG A 84 -1.84 6.60 11.16
CA ARG A 84 -1.08 5.93 12.24
C ARG A 84 -1.62 6.19 13.65
N ASN A 85 -2.24 7.36 13.87
CA ASN A 85 -2.80 7.77 15.16
C ASN A 85 -4.32 7.98 15.10
N ALA A 86 -4.98 7.45 14.05
CA ALA A 86 -6.41 7.68 13.83
C ALA A 86 -7.28 6.73 14.67
N GLU A 87 -8.37 7.26 15.20
CA GLU A 87 -9.35 6.50 15.99
C GLU A 87 -10.69 6.29 15.24
N PRO A 88 -11.37 5.16 15.45
CA PRO A 88 -11.02 4.03 16.33
C PRO A 88 -10.02 3.05 15.68
N LEU A 89 -9.14 2.45 16.50
CA LEU A 89 -8.00 1.64 16.02
C LEU A 89 -8.40 0.45 15.15
N TRP A 90 -9.48 -0.26 15.48
CA TRP A 90 -9.93 -1.42 14.72
C TRP A 90 -10.39 -1.03 13.31
N ALA A 91 -11.07 0.11 13.17
CA ALA A 91 -11.55 0.59 11.87
C ALA A 91 -10.37 1.10 11.04
N THR A 92 -9.42 1.78 11.67
CA THR A 92 -8.17 2.21 11.03
C THR A 92 -7.37 1.00 10.54
N ALA A 93 -7.22 -0.05 11.35
CA ALA A 93 -6.55 -1.28 10.95
C ALA A 93 -7.27 -1.96 9.77
N ALA A 94 -8.59 -2.05 9.80
CA ALA A 94 -9.38 -2.61 8.70
C ALA A 94 -9.19 -1.83 7.39
N VAL A 95 -9.16 -0.50 7.45
CA VAL A 95 -8.87 0.34 6.28
C VAL A 95 -7.45 0.08 5.76
N VAL A 96 -6.45 0.04 6.62
CA VAL A 96 -5.04 -0.14 6.19
C VAL A 96 -4.78 -1.55 5.66
N TRP A 97 -5.33 -2.58 6.30
CA TRP A 97 -5.04 -3.98 5.96
C TRP A 97 -5.89 -4.50 4.80
N ILE A 98 -7.12 -4.01 4.67
CA ILE A 98 -8.09 -4.55 3.71
C ILE A 98 -8.55 -3.45 2.75
N GLY A 99 -8.92 -2.28 3.27
CA GLY A 99 -9.44 -1.18 2.47
C GLY A 99 -8.46 -0.72 1.38
N LEU A 100 -7.26 -0.28 1.76
CA LEU A 100 -6.27 0.24 0.83
C LEU A 100 -5.77 -0.83 -0.16
N PRO A 101 -5.37 -2.04 0.29
CA PRO A 101 -4.99 -3.11 -0.63
C PRO A 101 -6.15 -3.54 -1.53
N GLY A 102 -7.39 -3.51 -1.03
CA GLY A 102 -8.58 -3.85 -1.79
C GLY A 102 -8.86 -2.85 -2.93
N VAL A 103 -8.74 -1.55 -2.66
CA VAL A 103 -8.87 -0.52 -3.71
C VAL A 103 -7.75 -0.67 -4.75
N MET A 104 -6.52 -0.96 -4.33
CA MET A 104 -5.42 -1.19 -5.26
C MET A 104 -5.60 -2.48 -6.06
N LEU A 105 -6.18 -3.53 -5.47
CA LEU A 105 -6.52 -4.77 -6.18
C LEU A 105 -7.56 -4.52 -7.27
N LEU A 106 -8.57 -3.69 -6.99
CA LEU A 106 -9.54 -3.27 -8.00
C LEU A 106 -8.87 -2.51 -9.14
N ALA A 107 -7.98 -1.57 -8.82
CA ALA A 107 -7.21 -0.84 -9.83
C ALA A 107 -6.32 -1.79 -10.66
N GLN A 108 -5.60 -2.70 -10.01
CA GLN A 108 -4.76 -3.72 -10.64
C GLN A 108 -5.58 -4.62 -11.57
N SER A 109 -6.76 -5.07 -11.12
CA SER A 109 -7.67 -5.86 -11.95
C SER A 109 -8.18 -5.10 -13.17
N GLY A 110 -8.43 -3.79 -13.05
CA GLY A 110 -8.84 -2.94 -14.17
C GLY A 110 -7.72 -2.81 -15.21
N VAL A 111 -6.50 -2.52 -14.76
CA VAL A 111 -5.31 -2.42 -15.64
C VAL A 111 -5.10 -3.72 -16.41
N HIS A 112 -5.17 -4.86 -15.74
CA HIS A 112 -4.97 -6.14 -16.41
C HIS A 112 -6.13 -6.56 -17.33
N ARG A 113 -7.38 -6.17 -17.03
CA ARG A 113 -8.52 -6.37 -17.95
C ARG A 113 -8.32 -5.57 -19.24
N LEU A 114 -7.85 -4.34 -19.14
CA LEU A 114 -7.48 -3.50 -20.29
C LEU A 114 -6.29 -4.07 -21.06
N ALA A 115 -5.35 -4.73 -20.37
CA ALA A 115 -4.15 -5.33 -20.95
C ALA A 115 -4.32 -6.77 -21.47
N HIS A 116 -5.55 -7.34 -21.47
CA HIS A 116 -5.86 -8.68 -21.99
C HIS A 116 -4.90 -9.81 -21.57
N THR A 117 -4.41 -9.81 -20.32
CA THR A 117 -3.40 -10.77 -19.87
C THR A 117 -4.03 -12.11 -19.43
N PRO A 118 -3.58 -13.29 -19.94
CA PRO A 118 -4.10 -14.60 -19.51
C PRO A 118 -3.61 -15.00 -18.10
N HIS A 119 -4.36 -15.86 -17.39
CA HIS A 119 -4.03 -16.47 -16.08
C HIS A 119 -3.91 -15.53 -14.86
N LEU A 120 -4.78 -14.53 -14.80
CA LEU A 120 -4.68 -13.41 -13.87
C LEU A 120 -5.04 -13.69 -12.38
N SER A 121 -5.90 -14.67 -12.12
CA SER A 121 -6.58 -14.79 -10.82
C SER A 121 -5.65 -15.22 -9.67
N GLY A 122 -4.71 -16.14 -9.92
CA GLY A 122 -3.77 -16.62 -8.91
C GLY A 122 -2.78 -15.55 -8.45
N GLY A 123 -2.23 -14.78 -9.40
CA GLY A 123 -1.31 -13.67 -9.11
C GLY A 123 -1.97 -12.51 -8.36
N LEU A 124 -3.24 -12.22 -8.67
CA LEU A 124 -4.03 -11.18 -7.99
C LEU A 124 -4.27 -11.50 -6.51
N VAL A 125 -4.63 -12.75 -6.18
CA VAL A 125 -4.86 -13.16 -4.79
C VAL A 125 -3.57 -13.09 -4.00
N LEU A 126 -2.47 -13.63 -4.54
CA LEU A 126 -1.16 -13.56 -3.90
C LEU A 126 -0.70 -12.12 -3.70
N SER A 127 -0.87 -11.28 -4.71
CA SER A 127 -0.58 -9.85 -4.66
C SER A 127 -1.36 -9.14 -3.55
N PHE A 128 -2.65 -9.42 -3.39
CA PHE A 128 -3.47 -8.85 -2.33
C PHE A 128 -2.91 -9.20 -0.94
N PHE A 129 -2.64 -10.49 -0.69
CA PHE A 129 -2.11 -10.92 0.61
C PHE A 129 -0.74 -10.32 0.91
N VAL A 130 0.17 -10.34 -0.06
CA VAL A 130 1.49 -9.72 0.11
C VAL A 130 1.35 -8.23 0.40
N SER A 131 0.45 -7.54 -0.30
CA SER A 131 0.20 -6.11 -0.09
C SER A 131 -0.41 -5.82 1.27
N ALA A 132 -1.38 -6.61 1.71
CA ALA A 132 -2.02 -6.47 3.00
C ALA A 132 -1.01 -6.66 4.14
N VAL A 133 -0.17 -7.70 4.05
CA VAL A 133 0.89 -7.96 5.04
C VAL A 133 1.94 -6.85 5.01
N SER A 134 2.38 -6.41 3.83
CA SER A 134 3.35 -5.31 3.72
C SER A 134 2.80 -3.98 4.26
N ALA A 135 1.52 -3.68 4.01
CA ALA A 135 0.84 -2.50 4.52
C ALA A 135 0.68 -2.58 6.05
N ALA A 136 0.30 -3.74 6.59
CA ALA A 136 0.18 -3.97 8.02
C ALA A 136 1.53 -3.77 8.74
N PHE A 137 2.60 -4.36 8.22
CA PHE A 137 3.96 -4.18 8.75
C PHE A 137 4.39 -2.72 8.68
N SER A 138 4.20 -2.07 7.52
CA SER A 138 4.59 -0.67 7.33
C SER A 138 3.84 0.26 8.29
N TRP A 139 2.54 0.03 8.48
CA TRP A 139 1.73 0.79 9.43
C TRP A 139 2.16 0.55 10.87
N TYR A 140 2.41 -0.70 11.26
CA TYR A 140 2.96 -1.03 12.58
C TYR A 140 4.28 -0.29 12.82
N ALA A 141 5.22 -0.33 11.87
CA ALA A 141 6.49 0.38 11.96
C ALA A 141 6.28 1.90 12.11
N MET A 142 5.35 2.48 11.35
CA MET A 142 4.98 3.91 11.42
C MET A 142 4.38 4.32 12.76
N ARG A 143 3.61 3.44 13.41
CA ARG A 143 3.10 3.69 14.77
C ARG A 143 4.22 3.72 15.81
N HIS A 144 5.33 3.02 15.57
CA HIS A 144 6.51 2.99 16.44
C HIS A 144 7.60 3.99 16.02
N GLY A 145 7.28 4.93 15.12
CA GLY A 145 8.22 5.98 14.69
C GLY A 145 9.21 5.56 13.60
N ALA A 146 9.19 4.31 13.16
CA ALA A 146 9.97 3.83 12.02
C ALA A 146 9.21 4.03 10.70
N MET A 147 9.87 3.92 9.54
CA MET A 147 9.24 4.02 8.20
C MET A 147 8.42 5.30 7.93
N LEU A 148 8.65 6.40 8.67
CA LEU A 148 8.06 7.70 8.34
C LEU A 148 8.72 8.28 7.08
N GLY A 149 7.88 8.79 6.18
CA GLY A 149 8.22 9.46 4.94
C GLY A 149 7.74 10.92 4.92
N GLY A 150 8.12 11.64 3.86
CA GLY A 150 8.18 13.10 3.86
C GLY A 150 9.60 13.55 4.19
N PHE A 151 10.19 14.39 3.33
CA PHE A 151 11.45 15.07 3.59
C PHE A 151 11.23 16.30 4.47
#